data_AF-A0A6M5J996-F1
#
_entry.id   AF-A0A6M5J996-F1
#
_cell.length_a   1.000
_cell.length_b   1.000
_cell.length_c   1.000
_cell.angle_alpha   90.00
_cell.angle_beta   90.00
_cell.angle_gamma   90.00
#
_symmetry.space_group_name_H-M   'P 1'
#
loop_
_entity.id
_entity.type
_entity.pdbx_description
1 polymer ?
#
loop_
_entity_poly.entity_id
_entity_poly.type
_entity_poly.pdbx_seq_one_letter_code
_entity_poly.pdbx_strand_id
1 'polypeptide(L)'
;MTTTVGFSEMQVFVAVVTEESFTAAAERLDTDKARVSRIVQRVEEKLGARLLNRSTRRLSVTEAGRDYFERATSILAAAEAAQAAVAQQSQEPKGRLKISATPEFGTTRVDDWIAAYLSRWPQVSVETVYSIRLVDIIHEGIDVAIRIGALQDSDLSARKLGEITYGLYASPAYLKRAAPVLTVTDLKDHDLIMKASSGRPTWTLVDGQATEKVTHTPRCVLDNIVAAKNLTLSGLGIAQLPRFMAEPHVVEGRLVRLLPDWASIPMPVHAVFASTRYMDPKVRGFIDLCRDAFEDDGGGPDQARGEPAVATAMEHALG
;
A
#
# COMPACT_ATOMS: atom_id res chain seq x y z
N MET A 1 26.69 -27.50 -28.91
CA MET A 1 26.21 -27.84 -27.54
C MET A 1 25.62 -26.59 -26.95
N THR A 2 24.34 -26.59 -26.61
CA THR A 2 23.63 -25.40 -26.08
C THR A 2 24.12 -25.14 -24.66
N THR A 3 25.00 -24.16 -24.46
CA THR A 3 25.57 -23.87 -23.14
C THR A 3 24.59 -23.05 -22.31
N THR A 4 23.56 -23.72 -21.76
CA THR A 4 22.56 -23.07 -20.91
C THR A 4 23.22 -22.53 -19.64
N VAL A 5 22.77 -21.36 -19.18
CA VAL A 5 23.17 -20.80 -17.89
C VAL A 5 22.57 -21.66 -16.78
N GLY A 6 23.40 -22.09 -15.83
CA GLY A 6 22.99 -22.92 -14.70
C GLY A 6 22.30 -22.10 -13.61
N PHE A 7 21.51 -22.79 -12.78
CA PHE A 7 20.74 -22.17 -11.69
C PHE A 7 21.62 -21.37 -10.70
N SER A 8 22.75 -21.96 -10.28
CA SER A 8 23.70 -21.29 -9.38
C SER A 8 24.38 -20.08 -10.03
N GLU A 9 24.53 -20.06 -11.36
CA GLU A 9 25.09 -18.94 -12.10
C GLU A 9 24.09 -17.77 -12.16
N MET A 10 22.78 -18.08 -12.30
CA MET A 10 21.70 -17.10 -12.18
C MET A 10 21.66 -16.47 -10.78
N GLN A 11 21.75 -17.28 -9.71
CA GLN A 11 21.77 -16.79 -8.32
C GLN A 11 22.91 -15.80 -8.09
N VAL A 12 24.10 -16.10 -8.62
CA VAL A 12 25.27 -15.22 -8.49
C VAL A 12 25.06 -13.90 -9.22
N PHE A 13 24.50 -13.93 -10.44
CA PHE A 13 24.21 -12.70 -11.18
C PHE A 13 23.16 -11.84 -10.47
N VAL A 14 22.06 -12.45 -10.03
CA VAL A 14 20.98 -11.75 -9.30
C VAL A 14 21.54 -11.10 -8.03
N ALA A 15 22.32 -11.82 -7.23
CA ALA A 15 22.95 -11.26 -6.03
C ALA A 15 23.84 -10.05 -6.33
N VAL A 16 24.64 -10.08 -7.41
CA VAL A 16 25.50 -8.96 -7.80
C VAL A 16 24.69 -7.71 -8.17
N VAL A 17 23.58 -7.89 -8.88
CA VAL A 17 22.69 -6.79 -9.27
C VAL A 17 21.94 -6.24 -8.07
N THR A 18 21.37 -7.10 -7.22
CA THR A 18 20.63 -6.71 -6.02
C THR A 18 21.49 -5.94 -5.02
N GLU A 19 22.73 -6.39 -4.78
CA GLU A 19 23.63 -5.74 -3.82
C GLU A 19 24.42 -4.56 -4.41
N GLU A 20 24.25 -4.29 -5.72
CA GLU A 20 25.03 -3.34 -6.51
C GLU A 20 26.57 -3.47 -6.35
N SER A 21 27.04 -4.64 -5.89
CA SER A 21 28.41 -4.85 -5.43
C SER A 21 28.81 -6.32 -5.50
N PHE A 22 29.94 -6.58 -6.17
CA PHE A 22 30.55 -7.91 -6.18
C PHE A 22 31.04 -8.37 -4.80
N THR A 23 31.45 -7.44 -3.94
CA THR A 23 31.94 -7.77 -2.59
C THR A 23 30.77 -8.18 -1.70
N ALA A 24 29.70 -7.36 -1.65
CA ALA A 24 28.52 -7.67 -0.84
C ALA A 24 27.79 -8.94 -1.33
N ALA A 25 27.73 -9.15 -2.65
CA ALA A 25 27.20 -10.39 -3.21
C ALA A 25 28.04 -11.63 -2.83
N ALA A 26 29.37 -11.49 -2.76
CA ALA A 26 30.26 -12.58 -2.33
C ALA A 26 30.07 -12.93 -0.85
N GLU A 27 29.94 -11.92 0.01
CA GLU A 27 29.63 -12.08 1.43
C GLU A 27 28.28 -12.77 1.62
N ARG A 28 27.24 -12.32 0.90
CA ARG A 28 25.89 -12.91 0.94
C ARG A 28 25.86 -14.37 0.49
N LEU A 29 26.73 -14.75 -0.45
CA LEU A 29 26.78 -16.09 -1.02
C LEU A 29 27.85 -16.98 -0.37
N ASP A 30 28.47 -16.55 0.74
CA ASP A 30 29.54 -17.24 1.46
C ASP A 30 30.67 -17.71 0.52
N THR A 31 31.19 -16.79 -0.28
CA THR A 31 32.18 -17.08 -1.32
C THR A 31 33.14 -15.91 -1.53
N ASP A 32 34.12 -16.09 -2.43
CA ASP A 32 35.09 -15.04 -2.75
C ASP A 32 34.69 -14.20 -3.97
N LYS A 33 35.07 -12.92 -3.95
CA LYS A 33 34.81 -11.96 -5.02
C LYS A 33 35.33 -12.42 -6.39
N ALA A 34 36.48 -13.09 -6.44
CA ALA A 34 37.07 -13.55 -7.69
C ALA A 34 36.23 -14.67 -8.32
N ARG A 35 35.58 -15.52 -7.51
CA ARG A 35 34.64 -16.55 -7.95
C ARG A 35 33.34 -15.95 -8.47
N VAL A 36 32.75 -14.99 -7.75
CA VAL A 36 31.56 -14.25 -8.22
C VAL A 36 31.84 -13.59 -9.57
N SER A 37 32.96 -12.87 -9.71
CA SER A 37 33.33 -12.21 -10.95
C SER A 37 33.52 -13.19 -12.12
N ARG A 38 34.10 -14.37 -11.90
CA ARG A 38 34.28 -15.41 -12.92
C ARG A 38 32.96 -16.02 -13.36
N ILE A 39 32.03 -16.23 -12.43
CA ILE A 39 30.72 -16.79 -12.74
C ILE A 39 29.92 -15.81 -13.60
N VAL A 40 29.90 -14.52 -13.23
CA VAL A 40 29.21 -13.48 -14.04
C VAL A 40 29.81 -13.38 -15.45
N GLN A 41 31.14 -13.40 -15.58
CA GLN A 41 31.81 -13.46 -16.89
C GLN A 41 31.31 -14.62 -17.74
N ARG A 42 31.21 -15.80 -17.13
CA ARG A 42 30.74 -16.99 -17.82
C ARG A 42 29.26 -16.89 -18.23
N VAL A 43 28.43 -16.24 -17.43
CA VAL A 43 27.03 -15.95 -17.79
C VAL A 43 26.99 -15.05 -19.03
N GLU A 44 27.76 -13.94 -19.03
CA GLU A 44 27.86 -13.04 -20.19
C GLU A 44 28.34 -13.77 -21.45
N GLU A 45 29.36 -14.64 -21.32
CA GLU A 45 29.89 -15.47 -22.42
C GLU A 45 28.85 -16.45 -22.96
N LYS A 46 28.10 -17.14 -22.08
CA LYS A 46 27.06 -18.09 -22.49
C LYS A 46 25.89 -17.43 -23.19
N LEU A 47 25.53 -16.21 -22.78
CA LEU A 47 24.43 -15.44 -23.37
C LEU A 47 24.87 -14.64 -24.60
N GLY A 48 26.18 -14.47 -24.82
CA GLY A 48 26.71 -13.66 -25.92
C GLY A 48 26.45 -12.16 -25.75
N ALA A 49 26.14 -11.70 -24.53
CA ALA A 49 25.77 -10.32 -24.24
C ALA A 49 26.42 -9.83 -22.95
N ARG A 50 26.81 -8.54 -22.91
CA ARG A 50 27.24 -7.89 -21.67
C ARG A 50 26.02 -7.53 -20.83
N LEU A 51 26.02 -7.97 -19.59
CA LEU A 51 24.97 -7.69 -18.62
C LEU A 51 25.35 -6.54 -17.68
N LEU A 52 26.65 -6.31 -17.47
CA LEU A 52 27.18 -5.28 -16.57
C LEU A 52 28.20 -4.38 -17.27
N ASN A 53 28.13 -3.08 -16.98
CA ASN A 53 29.13 -2.11 -17.39
C ASN A 53 30.26 -2.06 -16.36
N ARG A 54 31.47 -2.41 -16.80
CA ARG A 54 32.68 -2.37 -15.96
C ARG A 54 33.32 -0.99 -16.03
N SER A 55 32.68 0.02 -15.43
CA SER A 55 33.35 1.30 -15.16
C SER A 55 33.94 1.28 -13.74
N THR A 56 35.11 1.88 -13.54
CA THR A 56 35.88 1.84 -12.29
C THR A 56 35.28 2.67 -11.14
N ARG A 57 34.07 3.24 -11.30
CA ARG A 57 33.45 4.08 -10.26
C ARG A 57 32.09 3.60 -9.76
N ARG A 58 31.30 2.85 -10.53
CA ARG A 58 30.05 2.21 -10.09
C ARG A 58 29.72 0.99 -10.96
N LEU A 59 29.14 -0.03 -10.34
CA LEU A 59 28.47 -1.11 -11.04
C LEU A 59 27.21 -0.55 -11.70
N SER A 60 27.03 -0.74 -13.00
CA SER A 60 25.77 -0.42 -13.66
C SER A 60 25.34 -1.55 -14.57
N VAL A 61 24.03 -1.80 -14.61
CA VAL A 61 23.41 -2.90 -15.36
C VAL A 61 23.05 -2.41 -16.76
N THR A 62 23.35 -3.20 -17.79
CA THR A 62 22.94 -2.91 -19.17
C THR A 62 21.44 -3.16 -19.35
N GLU A 63 20.85 -2.74 -20.47
CA GLU A 63 19.46 -3.07 -20.81
C GLU A 63 19.25 -4.60 -20.86
N ALA A 64 20.11 -5.32 -21.57
CA ALA A 64 20.12 -6.79 -21.59
C ALA A 64 20.31 -7.40 -20.19
N GLY A 65 21.10 -6.75 -19.32
CA GLY A 65 21.28 -7.13 -17.93
C GLY A 65 20.00 -6.98 -17.09
N ARG A 66 19.21 -5.93 -17.32
CA ARG A 66 17.92 -5.72 -16.64
C ARG A 66 16.90 -6.77 -17.04
N ASP A 67 16.74 -6.98 -18.35
CA ASP A 67 15.84 -8.00 -18.89
C ASP A 67 16.20 -9.40 -18.40
N TYR A 68 17.50 -9.70 -18.35
CA TYR A 68 17.98 -10.98 -17.83
C TYR A 68 17.78 -11.09 -16.31
N PHE A 69 18.01 -10.01 -15.56
CA PHE A 69 17.81 -9.97 -14.10
C PHE A 69 16.35 -10.27 -13.73
N GLU A 70 15.39 -9.63 -14.40
CA GLU A 70 13.96 -9.84 -14.17
C GLU A 70 13.55 -11.31 -14.41
N ARG A 71 13.99 -11.86 -15.56
CA ARG A 71 13.71 -13.26 -15.93
C ARG A 71 14.40 -14.26 -15.02
N ALA A 72 15.67 -14.02 -14.67
CA ALA A 72 16.43 -14.87 -13.77
C ALA A 72 15.82 -14.88 -12.38
N THR A 73 15.45 -13.73 -11.84
CA THR A 73 14.76 -13.59 -10.54
C THR A 73 13.46 -14.40 -10.54
N SER A 74 12.67 -14.29 -11.61
CA SER A 74 11.43 -15.06 -11.76
C SER A 74 11.66 -16.57 -11.82
N ILE A 75 12.71 -17.04 -12.51
CA ILE A 75 13.07 -18.47 -12.59
C ILE A 75 13.55 -19.00 -11.24
N LEU A 76 14.39 -18.25 -10.53
CA LEU A 76 14.87 -18.62 -9.20
C LEU A 76 13.70 -18.75 -8.22
N ALA A 77 12.81 -17.75 -8.23
CA ALA A 77 11.59 -17.78 -7.44
C ALA A 77 10.72 -18.99 -7.79
N ALA A 78 10.56 -19.33 -9.08
CA ALA A 78 9.79 -20.50 -9.53
C ALA A 78 10.39 -21.85 -9.09
N ALA A 79 11.71 -21.95 -8.98
CA ALA A 79 12.37 -23.16 -8.49
C ALA A 79 12.30 -23.29 -6.97
N GLU A 80 12.52 -22.20 -6.22
CA GLU A 80 12.30 -22.16 -4.76
C GLU A 80 10.84 -22.51 -4.42
N ALA A 81 9.92 -21.97 -5.20
CA ALA A 81 8.51 -22.32 -5.21
C ALA A 81 8.23 -23.82 -5.44
N ALA A 82 8.85 -24.43 -6.44
CA ALA A 82 8.71 -25.86 -6.70
C ALA A 82 9.23 -26.72 -5.54
N GLN A 83 10.33 -26.29 -4.91
CA GLN A 83 10.84 -26.92 -3.69
C GLN A 83 9.88 -26.72 -2.50
N ALA A 84 9.33 -25.51 -2.34
CA ALA A 84 8.35 -25.19 -1.31
C ALA A 84 7.04 -25.97 -1.51
N ALA A 85 6.63 -26.26 -2.75
CA ALA A 85 5.45 -27.05 -3.07
C ALA A 85 5.56 -28.51 -2.61
N VAL A 86 6.76 -29.08 -2.64
CA VAL A 86 7.04 -30.40 -2.05
C VAL A 86 7.03 -30.32 -0.52
N ALA A 87 7.39 -29.16 0.06
CA ALA A 87 7.37 -28.92 1.50
C ALA A 87 5.99 -28.52 2.06
N GLN A 88 4.97 -28.30 1.22
CA GLN A 88 3.64 -27.78 1.59
C GLN A 88 2.77 -28.71 2.44
N GLN A 89 3.25 -29.88 2.84
CA GLN A 89 2.49 -30.76 3.73
C GLN A 89 2.61 -30.39 5.23
N SER A 90 3.55 -29.52 5.65
CA SER A 90 3.64 -29.10 7.07
C SER A 90 4.68 -27.99 7.36
N GLN A 91 4.51 -26.74 6.89
CA GLN A 91 5.36 -25.65 7.41
C GLN A 91 4.57 -24.43 7.88
N GLU A 92 4.74 -24.12 9.16
CA GLU A 92 4.33 -22.86 9.79
C GLU A 92 5.06 -21.67 9.15
N PRO A 93 4.42 -20.49 9.05
CA PRO A 93 5.08 -19.24 8.68
C PRO A 93 6.33 -18.95 9.50
N LYS A 94 7.44 -18.63 8.82
CA LYS A 94 8.71 -18.24 9.44
C LYS A 94 9.55 -17.37 8.51
N GLY A 95 10.56 -16.69 9.07
CA GLY A 95 11.50 -15.85 8.33
C GLY A 95 11.05 -14.39 8.21
N ARG A 96 11.79 -13.59 7.42
CA ARG A 96 11.50 -12.16 7.25
C ARG A 96 10.39 -11.94 6.22
N LEU A 97 9.37 -11.17 6.59
CA LEU A 97 8.28 -10.69 5.74
C LEU A 97 8.42 -9.17 5.54
N LYS A 98 8.73 -8.73 4.32
CA LYS A 98 8.87 -7.31 3.98
C LYS A 98 7.56 -6.76 3.40
N ILE A 99 6.97 -5.78 4.09
CA ILE A 99 5.65 -5.22 3.78
C ILE A 99 5.82 -3.77 3.35
N SER A 100 5.10 -3.34 2.31
CA SER A 100 4.95 -1.92 1.98
C SER A 100 3.50 -1.47 2.12
N ALA A 101 3.27 -0.24 2.60
CA ALA A 101 1.94 0.37 2.65
C ALA A 101 2.04 1.90 2.47
N THR A 102 0.92 2.58 2.27
CA THR A 102 0.91 4.05 2.39
C THR A 102 1.14 4.46 3.85
N PRO A 103 1.79 5.60 4.15
CA PRO A 103 2.09 5.98 5.52
C PRO A 103 0.86 6.05 6.42
N GLU A 104 -0.24 6.61 5.94
CA GLU A 104 -1.43 6.84 6.76
C GLU A 104 -2.20 5.55 7.01
N PHE A 105 -2.34 4.69 5.99
CA PHE A 105 -3.02 3.41 6.16
C PHE A 105 -2.15 2.39 6.91
N GLY A 106 -0.85 2.42 6.62
CA GLY A 106 0.18 1.63 7.28
C GLY A 106 0.12 1.77 8.79
N THR A 107 0.31 3.00 9.25
CA THR A 107 0.38 3.33 10.69
C THR A 107 -0.96 3.28 11.43
N THR A 108 -2.10 3.19 10.72
CA THR A 108 -3.43 3.18 11.36
C THR A 108 -4.12 1.82 11.31
N ARG A 109 -3.78 0.94 10.35
CA ARG A 109 -4.46 -0.36 10.17
C ARG A 109 -3.48 -1.50 9.93
N VAL A 110 -2.47 -1.30 9.10
CA VAL A 110 -1.52 -2.38 8.77
C VAL A 110 -0.68 -2.77 9.99
N ASP A 111 -0.33 -1.82 10.85
CA ASP A 111 0.42 -2.07 12.08
C ASP A 111 -0.35 -3.01 13.04
N ASP A 112 -1.68 -2.87 13.14
CA ASP A 112 -2.51 -3.77 13.95
C ASP A 112 -2.52 -5.19 13.38
N TRP A 113 -2.58 -5.34 12.05
CA TRP A 113 -2.46 -6.65 11.40
C TRP A 113 -1.08 -7.26 11.59
N ILE A 114 -0.02 -6.45 11.52
CA ILE A 114 1.35 -6.89 11.79
C ILE A 114 1.47 -7.37 13.23
N ALA A 115 0.91 -6.63 14.20
CA ALA A 115 0.92 -7.01 15.60
C ALA A 115 0.19 -8.35 15.84
N ALA A 116 -1.00 -8.52 15.26
CA ALA A 116 -1.74 -9.77 15.32
C ALA A 116 -0.98 -10.93 14.65
N TYR A 117 -0.34 -10.65 13.51
CA TYR A 117 0.45 -11.63 12.76
C TYR A 117 1.68 -12.10 13.54
N LEU A 118 2.49 -11.17 14.05
CA LEU A 118 3.68 -11.49 14.85
C LEU A 118 3.32 -12.21 16.16
N SER A 119 2.17 -11.87 16.76
CA SER A 119 1.66 -12.58 17.96
C SER A 119 1.28 -14.03 17.66
N ARG A 120 0.71 -14.28 16.47
CA ARG A 120 0.28 -15.62 16.04
C ARG A 120 1.43 -16.49 15.53
N TRP A 121 2.46 -15.88 14.92
CA TRP A 121 3.60 -16.58 14.35
C TRP A 121 4.94 -16.01 14.83
N PRO A 122 5.43 -16.43 16.02
CA PRO A 122 6.63 -15.87 16.65
C PRO A 122 7.96 -16.09 15.88
N GLN A 123 7.97 -17.00 14.90
CA GLN A 123 9.13 -17.28 14.06
C GLN A 123 9.22 -16.35 12.83
N VAL A 124 8.26 -15.44 12.66
CA VAL A 124 8.28 -14.42 11.61
C VAL A 124 8.85 -13.13 12.16
N SER A 125 9.70 -12.47 11.38
CA SER A 125 10.08 -11.07 11.59
C SER A 125 9.50 -10.21 10.46
N VAL A 126 9.18 -8.96 10.75
CA VAL A 126 8.58 -8.03 9.77
C VAL A 126 9.50 -6.84 9.53
N GLU A 127 9.63 -6.45 8.27
CA GLU A 127 10.24 -5.18 7.85
C GLU A 127 9.20 -4.35 7.09
N THR A 128 9.04 -3.08 7.45
CA THR A 128 7.99 -2.22 6.88
C THR A 128 8.57 -1.06 6.07
N VAL A 129 7.98 -0.79 4.90
CA VAL A 129 8.29 0.37 4.05
C VAL A 129 7.02 1.19 3.82
N TYR A 130 6.89 2.29 4.55
CA TYR A 130 5.79 3.24 4.37
C TYR A 130 6.13 4.28 3.30
N SER A 131 5.47 4.18 2.14
CA SER A 131 5.78 5.05 1.00
C SER A 131 4.54 5.34 0.16
N ILE A 132 4.40 6.62 -0.20
CA ILE A 132 3.40 7.10 -1.17
C ILE A 132 3.81 6.81 -2.61
N ARG A 133 5.08 6.45 -2.86
CA ARG A 133 5.55 6.11 -4.21
C ARG A 133 5.08 4.71 -4.57
N LEU A 134 4.88 4.49 -5.86
CA LEU A 134 4.75 3.13 -6.40
C LEU A 134 6.11 2.45 -6.17
N VAL A 135 6.15 1.54 -5.19
CA VAL A 135 7.35 0.73 -4.91
C VAL A 135 7.46 -0.34 -5.97
N ASP A 136 8.69 -0.61 -6.41
CA ASP A 136 8.95 -1.72 -7.30
C ASP A 136 9.03 -2.99 -6.45
N ILE A 137 7.91 -3.73 -6.39
CA ILE A 137 7.78 -4.89 -5.50
C ILE A 137 8.89 -5.91 -5.76
N ILE A 138 9.27 -6.09 -7.03
CA ILE A 138 10.26 -7.09 -7.44
C ILE A 138 11.67 -6.59 -7.10
N HIS A 139 12.05 -5.40 -7.55
CA HIS A 139 13.41 -4.89 -7.36
C HIS A 139 13.72 -4.54 -5.90
N GLU A 140 12.72 -4.09 -5.11
CA GLU A 140 12.91 -3.73 -3.71
C GLU A 140 12.75 -4.93 -2.74
N GLY A 141 12.47 -6.11 -3.28
CA GLY A 141 12.26 -7.35 -2.51
C GLY A 141 11.10 -7.24 -1.52
N ILE A 142 10.03 -6.54 -1.90
CA ILE A 142 8.80 -6.44 -1.11
C ILE A 142 8.04 -7.76 -1.28
N ASP A 143 7.72 -8.43 -0.17
CA ASP A 143 6.93 -9.65 -0.22
C ASP A 143 5.45 -9.33 -0.45
N VAL A 144 4.90 -8.29 0.20
CA VAL A 144 3.51 -7.84 0.06
C VAL A 144 3.41 -6.31 0.11
N ALA A 145 2.73 -5.70 -0.85
CA ALA A 145 2.35 -4.29 -0.79
C ALA A 145 0.84 -4.13 -0.55
N ILE A 146 0.46 -3.37 0.47
CA ILE A 146 -0.91 -2.97 0.77
C ILE A 146 -1.19 -1.63 0.09
N ARG A 147 -2.13 -1.62 -0.85
CA ARG A 147 -2.42 -0.46 -1.70
C ARG A 147 -3.91 -0.12 -1.71
N ILE A 148 -4.21 1.18 -1.64
CA ILE A 148 -5.56 1.73 -1.72
C ILE A 148 -5.77 2.30 -3.13
N GLY A 149 -6.92 1.98 -3.73
CA GLY A 149 -7.33 2.47 -5.04
C GLY A 149 -7.21 1.43 -6.14
N ALA A 150 -7.56 1.87 -7.36
CA ALA A 150 -7.42 1.06 -8.55
C ALA A 150 -5.95 0.72 -8.80
N LEU A 151 -5.69 -0.54 -9.13
CA LEU A 151 -4.37 -1.00 -9.53
C LEU A 151 -4.15 -0.68 -11.01
N GLN A 152 -2.92 -0.36 -11.37
CA GLN A 152 -2.50 -0.29 -12.77
C GLN A 152 -2.24 -1.69 -13.29
N ASP A 153 -2.43 -1.91 -14.60
CA ASP A 153 -2.08 -3.16 -15.24
C ASP A 153 -0.59 -3.46 -15.03
N SER A 154 -0.30 -4.63 -14.49
CA SER A 154 1.06 -5.12 -14.24
C SER A 154 1.04 -6.64 -14.22
N ASP A 155 2.23 -7.26 -14.34
CA ASP A 155 2.39 -8.71 -14.18
C ASP A 155 2.27 -9.17 -12.71
N LEU A 156 2.03 -8.24 -11.78
CA LEU A 156 1.86 -8.51 -10.37
C LEU A 156 0.48 -9.10 -10.09
N SER A 157 0.44 -10.01 -9.12
CA SER A 157 -0.81 -10.54 -8.59
C SER A 157 -1.39 -9.64 -7.51
N ALA A 158 -2.71 -9.57 -7.43
CA ALA A 158 -3.40 -8.80 -6.42
C ALA A 158 -4.59 -9.57 -5.81
N ARG A 159 -4.80 -9.36 -4.51
CA ARG A 159 -5.98 -9.86 -3.79
C ARG A 159 -6.68 -8.68 -3.12
N LYS A 160 -7.97 -8.51 -3.41
CA LYS A 160 -8.81 -7.53 -2.71
C LYS A 160 -8.98 -7.97 -1.26
N LEU A 161 -8.68 -7.06 -0.34
CA LEU A 161 -8.85 -7.25 1.11
C LEU A 161 -10.18 -6.66 1.58
N GLY A 162 -10.60 -5.54 1.01
CA GLY A 162 -11.81 -4.84 1.39
C GLY A 162 -11.96 -3.52 0.63
N GLU A 163 -12.79 -2.63 1.16
CA GLU A 163 -12.96 -1.27 0.65
C GLU A 163 -12.93 -0.28 1.81
N ILE A 164 -12.44 0.92 1.56
CA ILE A 164 -12.57 2.04 2.48
C ILE A 164 -13.49 3.10 1.88
N THR A 165 -14.23 3.78 2.75
CA THR A 165 -15.10 4.88 2.37
C THR A 165 -14.64 6.18 3.02
N TYR A 166 -15.02 7.30 2.41
CA TYR A 166 -14.78 8.63 2.93
C TYR A 166 -16.11 9.30 3.26
N GLY A 167 -16.09 10.17 4.26
CA GLY A 167 -17.20 11.05 4.61
C GLY A 167 -16.74 12.51 4.66
N LEU A 168 -17.69 13.43 4.76
CA LEU A 168 -17.42 14.84 5.02
C LEU A 168 -17.48 15.09 6.53
N TYR A 169 -16.50 15.82 7.06
CA TYR A 169 -16.40 16.08 8.48
C TYR A 169 -16.01 17.53 8.75
N ALA A 170 -16.53 18.07 9.85
CA ALA A 170 -16.15 19.35 10.41
C ALA A 170 -16.09 19.25 11.94
N SER A 171 -15.35 20.14 12.61
CA SER A 171 -15.44 20.21 14.07
C SER A 171 -16.67 20.99 14.53
N PRO A 172 -17.21 20.72 15.72
CA PRO A 172 -18.29 21.53 16.30
C PRO A 172 -17.94 23.02 16.38
N ALA A 173 -16.67 23.35 16.66
CA ALA A 173 -16.19 24.73 16.73
C ALA A 173 -16.27 25.47 15.39
N TYR A 174 -16.11 24.75 14.26
CA TYR A 174 -16.37 25.30 12.93
C TYR A 174 -17.86 25.53 12.71
N LEU A 175 -18.69 24.54 13.03
CA LEU A 175 -20.13 24.59 12.77
C LEU A 175 -20.86 25.67 13.58
N LYS A 176 -20.40 26.00 14.79
CA LYS A 176 -20.99 27.07 15.62
C LYS A 176 -21.00 28.46 14.97
N ARG A 177 -20.13 28.71 13.99
CA ARG A 177 -20.00 30.02 13.32
C ARG A 177 -20.30 29.98 11.83
N ALA A 178 -20.49 28.79 11.27
CA ALA A 178 -20.71 28.59 9.85
C ALA A 178 -22.22 28.49 9.57
N ALA A 179 -22.63 28.72 8.31
CA ALA A 179 -23.99 28.45 7.90
C ALA A 179 -24.31 26.93 8.03
N PRO A 180 -25.58 26.54 8.16
CA PRO A 180 -25.96 25.12 8.13
C PRO A 180 -25.59 24.45 6.80
N VAL A 181 -25.07 23.23 6.85
CA VAL A 181 -24.79 22.41 5.66
C VAL A 181 -25.89 21.35 5.53
N LEU A 182 -26.84 21.59 4.63
CA LEU A 182 -28.00 20.71 4.44
C LEU A 182 -27.90 19.91 3.12
N THR A 183 -27.19 20.47 2.14
CA THR A 183 -27.01 19.90 0.82
C THR A 183 -25.55 20.02 0.36
N VAL A 184 -25.19 19.27 -0.68
CA VAL A 184 -23.85 19.37 -1.30
C VAL A 184 -23.60 20.78 -1.86
N THR A 185 -24.64 21.47 -2.34
CA THR A 185 -24.52 22.83 -2.90
C THR A 185 -24.08 23.85 -1.85
N ASP A 186 -24.42 23.65 -0.58
CA ASP A 186 -24.07 24.57 0.50
C ASP A 186 -22.54 24.65 0.69
N LEU A 187 -21.80 23.59 0.32
CA LEU A 187 -20.33 23.54 0.45
C LEU A 187 -19.60 24.68 -0.27
N LYS A 188 -20.23 25.35 -1.24
CA LYS A 188 -19.67 26.52 -1.93
C LYS A 188 -19.43 27.71 -1.01
N ASP A 189 -20.18 27.79 0.08
CA ASP A 189 -20.17 28.90 1.04
C ASP A 189 -19.32 28.56 2.28
N HIS A 190 -18.56 27.46 2.23
CA HIS A 190 -17.77 26.94 3.34
C HIS A 190 -16.26 26.91 3.06
N ASP A 191 -15.51 26.91 4.14
CA ASP A 191 -14.06 26.73 4.11
C ASP A 191 -13.75 25.26 3.83
N LEU A 192 -13.32 24.95 2.61
CA LEU A 192 -12.95 23.58 2.24
C LEU A 192 -11.45 23.33 2.44
N ILE A 193 -11.13 22.19 3.04
CA ILE A 193 -9.78 21.66 3.20
C ILE A 193 -9.67 20.45 2.29
N MET A 194 -9.10 20.65 1.10
CA MET A 194 -9.10 19.65 0.04
C MET A 194 -7.73 19.04 -0.17
N LYS A 195 -7.69 17.71 -0.28
CA LYS A 195 -6.50 17.01 -0.75
C LYS A 195 -6.39 17.12 -2.28
N ALA A 196 -5.22 17.46 -2.80
CA ALA A 196 -4.91 17.38 -4.22
C ALA A 196 -3.55 16.70 -4.42
N SER A 197 -3.49 15.67 -5.26
CA SER A 197 -2.23 15.02 -5.65
C SER A 197 -1.66 15.60 -6.96
N SER A 198 -2.54 16.09 -7.84
CA SER A 198 -2.21 16.83 -9.06
C SER A 198 -3.46 17.53 -9.59
N GLY A 199 -3.30 18.69 -10.24
CA GLY A 199 -4.41 19.46 -10.79
C GLY A 199 -5.31 20.13 -9.75
N ARG A 200 -6.52 20.52 -10.16
CA ARG A 200 -7.49 21.22 -9.30
C ARG A 200 -8.14 20.23 -8.31
N PRO A 201 -8.14 20.51 -7.00
CA PRO A 201 -8.81 19.67 -6.01
C PRO A 201 -10.29 19.52 -6.35
N THR A 202 -10.78 18.28 -6.31
CA THR A 202 -12.18 17.94 -6.60
C THR A 202 -12.61 16.84 -5.64
N TRP A 203 -13.82 16.96 -5.08
CA TRP A 203 -14.49 15.81 -4.45
C TRP A 203 -15.56 15.28 -5.38
N THR A 204 -15.62 13.96 -5.52
CA THR A 204 -16.76 13.27 -6.15
C THR A 204 -17.56 12.63 -5.02
N LEU A 205 -18.79 13.08 -4.84
CA LEU A 205 -19.71 12.59 -3.82
C LEU A 205 -20.84 11.80 -4.49
N VAL A 206 -21.24 10.70 -3.88
CA VAL A 206 -22.31 9.82 -4.35
C VAL A 206 -23.25 9.48 -3.19
N ASP A 207 -24.54 9.41 -3.46
CA ASP A 207 -25.60 9.00 -2.52
C ASP A 207 -26.31 7.70 -2.93
N GLY A 208 -25.78 7.02 -3.95
CA GLY A 208 -26.36 5.81 -4.55
C GLY A 208 -27.30 6.07 -5.72
N GLN A 209 -27.81 7.30 -5.90
CA GLN A 209 -28.66 7.68 -7.03
C GLN A 209 -28.02 8.75 -7.92
N ALA A 210 -27.35 9.71 -7.29
CA ALA A 210 -26.73 10.86 -7.90
C ALA A 210 -25.21 10.89 -7.65
N THR A 211 -24.52 11.65 -8.50
CA THR A 211 -23.10 11.95 -8.35
C THR A 211 -22.90 13.45 -8.47
N GLU A 212 -22.34 14.06 -7.43
CA GLU A 212 -22.03 15.48 -7.34
C GLU A 212 -20.52 15.70 -7.39
N LYS A 213 -20.07 16.72 -8.12
CA LYS A 213 -18.67 17.12 -8.16
C LYS A 213 -18.48 18.47 -7.48
N VAL A 214 -17.80 18.46 -6.34
CA VAL A 214 -17.43 19.67 -5.62
C VAL A 214 -16.10 20.19 -6.16
N THR A 215 -16.15 21.31 -6.85
CA THR A 215 -14.98 21.96 -7.49
C THR A 215 -14.73 23.38 -6.98
N HIS A 216 -15.40 23.79 -5.90
CA HIS A 216 -15.26 25.11 -5.29
C HIS A 216 -13.81 25.39 -4.88
N THR A 217 -13.44 26.67 -4.82
CA THR A 217 -12.09 27.07 -4.43
C THR A 217 -11.88 26.74 -2.95
N PRO A 218 -10.98 25.81 -2.62
CA PRO A 218 -10.74 25.49 -1.21
C PRO A 218 -9.94 26.60 -0.53
N ARG A 219 -10.18 26.76 0.77
CA ARG A 219 -9.37 27.62 1.63
C ARG A 219 -7.98 27.04 1.86
N CYS A 220 -7.86 25.72 1.88
CA CYS A 220 -6.61 25.02 2.07
C CYS A 220 -6.49 23.82 1.11
N VAL A 221 -5.35 23.73 0.42
CA VAL A 221 -4.98 22.58 -0.43
C VAL A 221 -3.75 21.93 0.14
N LEU A 222 -3.77 20.61 0.25
CA LEU A 222 -2.68 19.82 0.82
C LEU A 222 -2.60 18.44 0.16
N ASP A 223 -1.51 17.72 0.37
CA ASP A 223 -1.28 16.40 -0.20
C ASP A 223 -1.33 15.27 0.83
N ASN A 224 -1.56 15.59 2.11
CA ASN A 224 -1.51 14.67 3.24
C ASN A 224 -2.82 14.60 4.03
N ILE A 225 -3.47 13.44 4.06
CA ILE A 225 -4.81 13.33 4.68
C ILE A 225 -4.81 13.49 6.21
N VAL A 226 -3.70 13.17 6.89
CA VAL A 226 -3.55 13.43 8.33
C VAL A 226 -3.51 14.94 8.60
N ALA A 227 -2.85 15.71 7.73
CA ALA A 227 -2.87 17.17 7.83
C ALA A 227 -4.29 17.73 7.66
N ALA A 228 -5.08 17.24 6.69
CA ALA A 228 -6.49 17.63 6.55
C ALA A 228 -7.30 17.33 7.82
N LYS A 229 -7.14 16.14 8.40
CA LYS A 229 -7.79 15.78 9.67
C LYS A 229 -7.45 16.77 10.78
N ASN A 230 -6.17 17.08 10.97
CA ASN A 230 -5.71 17.96 12.05
C ASN A 230 -6.24 19.39 11.89
N LEU A 231 -6.28 19.92 10.66
CA LEU A 231 -6.87 21.23 10.37
C LEU A 231 -8.39 21.24 10.59
N THR A 232 -9.07 20.15 10.25
CA THR A 232 -10.51 19.97 10.49
C THR A 232 -10.81 19.96 11.99
N LEU A 233 -10.05 19.19 12.78
CA LEU A 233 -10.14 19.14 14.24
C LEU A 233 -9.89 20.51 14.88
N SER A 234 -8.98 21.29 14.31
CA SER A 234 -8.69 22.68 14.72
C SER A 234 -9.82 23.66 14.33
N GLY A 235 -10.87 23.18 13.67
CA GLY A 235 -12.03 23.95 13.27
C GLY A 235 -11.76 24.93 12.14
N LEU A 236 -10.85 24.60 11.22
CA LEU A 236 -10.54 25.46 10.08
C LEU A 236 -11.59 25.36 8.96
N GLY A 237 -12.31 24.25 8.86
CA GLY A 237 -13.21 24.00 7.73
C GLY A 237 -13.76 22.58 7.67
N ILE A 238 -14.27 22.23 6.49
CA ILE A 238 -14.80 20.92 6.13
C ILE A 238 -13.74 20.15 5.35
N ALA A 239 -13.54 18.88 5.67
CA ALA A 239 -12.69 17.98 4.91
C ALA A 239 -13.40 16.66 4.57
N GLN A 240 -13.05 16.10 3.42
CA GLN A 240 -13.36 14.71 3.09
C GLN A 240 -12.28 13.79 3.68
N LEU A 241 -12.64 12.94 4.64
CA LEU A 241 -11.70 12.09 5.38
C LEU A 241 -12.10 10.62 5.30
N PRO A 242 -11.13 9.66 5.32
CA PRO A 242 -11.45 8.24 5.45
C PRO A 242 -12.19 7.99 6.77
N ARG A 243 -13.26 7.19 6.72
CA ARG A 243 -14.09 6.93 7.91
C ARG A 243 -13.26 6.32 9.06
N PHE A 244 -12.39 5.36 8.76
CA PHE A 244 -11.53 4.74 9.78
C PHE A 244 -10.67 5.74 10.57
N MET A 245 -10.36 6.90 9.99
CA MET A 245 -9.55 7.94 10.61
C MET A 245 -10.41 9.00 11.34
N ALA A 246 -11.64 9.22 10.88
CA ALA A 246 -12.51 10.28 11.38
C ALA A 246 -13.51 9.80 12.44
N GLU A 247 -14.05 8.59 12.30
CA GLU A 247 -15.10 8.06 13.20
C GLU A 247 -14.69 7.99 14.68
N PRO A 248 -13.44 7.65 15.06
CA PRO A 248 -13.02 7.74 16.45
C PRO A 248 -13.20 9.16 17.04
N HIS A 249 -12.97 10.19 16.22
CA HIS A 249 -13.17 11.58 16.62
C HIS A 249 -14.63 12.02 16.62
N VAL A 250 -15.50 11.34 15.87
CA VAL A 250 -16.95 11.54 15.94
C VAL A 250 -17.50 10.99 17.27
N VAL A 251 -17.07 9.78 17.64
CA VAL A 251 -17.44 9.15 18.92
C VAL A 251 -17.01 10.02 20.11
N GLU A 252 -15.83 10.65 20.03
CA GLU A 252 -15.33 11.59 21.03
C GLU A 252 -15.99 12.99 20.99
N GLY A 253 -16.91 13.24 20.05
CA GLY A 253 -17.56 14.55 19.87
C GLY A 253 -16.64 15.66 19.34
N ARG A 254 -15.46 15.32 18.80
CA ARG A 254 -14.50 16.26 18.24
C ARG A 254 -14.74 16.58 16.77
N LEU A 255 -15.37 15.66 16.04
CA LEU A 255 -15.84 15.83 14.67
C LEU A 255 -17.34 15.54 14.59
N VAL A 256 -17.98 16.12 13.59
CA VAL A 256 -19.36 15.85 13.19
C VAL A 256 -19.33 15.42 11.73
N ARG A 257 -19.98 14.28 11.44
CA ARG A 257 -20.19 13.82 10.06
C ARG A 257 -21.28 14.68 9.41
N LEU A 258 -20.97 15.25 8.26
CA LEU A 258 -21.87 16.07 7.46
C LEU A 258 -22.40 15.26 6.29
N LEU A 259 -23.63 15.57 5.86
CA LEU A 259 -24.27 14.97 4.69
C LEU A 259 -24.11 13.44 4.68
N PRO A 260 -24.62 12.71 5.70
CA PRO A 260 -24.28 11.30 5.91
C PRO A 260 -24.62 10.38 4.74
N ASP A 261 -25.61 10.74 3.93
CA ASP A 261 -26.01 10.01 2.72
C ASP A 261 -25.01 10.20 1.57
N TRP A 262 -24.18 11.25 1.61
CA TRP A 262 -23.17 11.55 0.60
C TRP A 262 -21.78 11.06 1.03
N ALA A 263 -21.20 10.14 0.27
CA ALA A 263 -19.87 9.60 0.50
C ALA A 263 -19.00 9.66 -0.76
N SER A 264 -17.70 9.38 -0.66
CA SER A 264 -16.92 9.09 -1.86
C SER A 264 -17.32 7.75 -2.47
N ILE A 265 -16.96 7.54 -3.73
CA ILE A 265 -16.90 6.19 -4.30
C ILE A 265 -15.98 5.34 -3.40
N PRO A 266 -16.41 4.13 -2.98
CA PRO A 266 -15.57 3.24 -2.19
C PRO A 266 -14.23 2.97 -2.89
N MET A 267 -13.14 3.04 -2.13
CA MET A 267 -11.80 2.77 -2.65
C MET A 267 -11.37 1.36 -2.24
N PRO A 268 -11.08 0.47 -3.20
CA PRO A 268 -10.68 -0.89 -2.87
C PRO A 268 -9.28 -0.90 -2.25
N VAL A 269 -9.07 -1.81 -1.32
CA VAL A 269 -7.76 -2.08 -0.71
C VAL A 269 -7.29 -3.45 -1.17
N HIS A 270 -6.06 -3.51 -1.66
CA HIS A 270 -5.47 -4.71 -2.23
C HIS A 270 -4.16 -5.06 -1.54
N ALA A 271 -3.92 -6.36 -1.37
CA ALA A 271 -2.57 -6.92 -1.20
C ALA A 271 -2.01 -7.26 -2.58
N VAL A 272 -0.86 -6.70 -2.93
CA VAL A 272 -0.17 -6.87 -4.21
C VAL A 272 1.16 -7.59 -3.98
N PHE A 273 1.48 -8.59 -4.80
CA PHE A 273 2.64 -9.48 -4.65
C PHE A 273 3.04 -10.10 -6.00
N ALA A 274 4.26 -10.63 -6.11
CA ALA A 274 4.84 -11.01 -7.41
C ALA A 274 4.16 -12.20 -8.12
N SER A 275 3.67 -13.23 -7.43
CA SER A 275 3.01 -14.37 -8.10
C SER A 275 2.11 -15.19 -7.18
N THR A 276 0.97 -15.67 -7.69
CA THR A 276 0.05 -16.60 -7.00
C THR A 276 0.43 -18.07 -7.11
N ARG A 277 1.22 -18.46 -8.12
CA ARG A 277 1.44 -19.90 -8.42
C ARG A 277 2.12 -20.63 -7.27
N TYR A 278 2.96 -19.93 -6.51
CA TYR A 278 3.65 -20.47 -5.34
C TYR A 278 3.95 -19.35 -4.34
N MET A 279 2.96 -19.09 -3.50
CA MET A 279 3.06 -18.08 -2.46
C MET A 279 3.69 -18.68 -1.20
N ASP A 280 4.75 -18.04 -0.69
CA ASP A 280 5.40 -18.39 0.58
C ASP A 280 4.34 -18.43 1.72
N PRO A 281 4.33 -19.46 2.59
CA PRO A 281 3.43 -19.54 3.73
C PRO A 281 3.35 -18.25 4.57
N LYS A 282 4.45 -17.51 4.73
CA LYS A 282 4.46 -16.24 5.47
C LYS A 282 3.61 -15.16 4.77
N VAL A 283 3.72 -15.09 3.44
CA VAL A 283 2.96 -14.14 2.62
C VAL A 283 1.49 -14.52 2.60
N ARG A 284 1.19 -15.80 2.37
CA ARG A 284 -0.18 -16.31 2.36
C ARG A 284 -0.87 -16.09 3.69
N GLY A 285 -0.23 -16.49 4.79
CA GLY A 285 -0.77 -16.32 6.13
C GLY A 285 -1.06 -14.86 6.45
N PHE A 286 -0.18 -13.94 6.03
CA PHE A 286 -0.39 -12.50 6.27
C PHE A 286 -1.57 -11.97 5.47
N ILE A 287 -1.66 -12.31 4.18
CA ILE A 287 -2.77 -11.90 3.32
C ILE A 287 -4.12 -12.45 3.84
N ASP A 288 -4.13 -13.71 4.29
CA ASP A 288 -5.33 -14.32 4.87
C ASP A 288 -5.75 -13.61 6.16
N LEU A 289 -4.81 -13.33 7.08
CA LEU A 289 -5.08 -12.55 8.28
C LEU A 289 -5.61 -11.15 7.97
N CYS A 290 -4.99 -10.45 7.01
CA CYS A 290 -5.41 -9.10 6.62
C CYS A 290 -6.83 -9.09 6.06
N ARG A 291 -7.22 -10.13 5.29
CA ARG A 291 -8.58 -10.26 4.77
C ARG A 291 -9.56 -10.46 5.92
N ASP A 292 -9.29 -11.42 6.81
CA ASP A 292 -10.17 -11.75 7.92
C ASP A 292 -10.33 -10.53 8.86
N ALA A 293 -9.25 -9.81 9.17
CA ALA A 293 -9.28 -8.59 9.98
C ALA A 293 -10.06 -7.44 9.33
N PHE A 294 -10.05 -7.33 7.99
CA PHE A 294 -10.82 -6.33 7.27
C PHE A 294 -12.33 -6.57 7.36
N GLU A 295 -12.74 -7.84 7.39
CA GLU A 295 -14.14 -8.24 7.55
C GLU A 295 -14.65 -7.91 8.96
N ASP A 296 -13.81 -8.11 9.98
CA ASP A 296 -14.15 -7.86 11.39
C ASP A 296 -14.19 -6.37 11.77
N ASP A 297 -13.35 -5.52 11.16
CA ASP A 297 -13.26 -4.07 11.45
C ASP A 297 -14.40 -3.22 10.85
N GLY A 298 -15.46 -3.85 10.32
CA GLY A 298 -16.56 -3.14 9.65
C GLY A 298 -16.21 -2.62 8.26
N GLY A 299 -15.22 -3.23 7.58
CA GLY A 299 -14.85 -2.93 6.19
C GLY A 299 -15.76 -3.56 5.12
N GLY A 300 -16.85 -4.21 5.53
CA GLY A 300 -17.91 -4.65 4.62
C GLY A 300 -18.74 -3.49 4.06
N PRO A 301 -19.55 -3.71 2.99
CA PRO A 301 -20.46 -2.70 2.49
C PRO A 301 -21.42 -2.28 3.61
N ASP A 302 -21.35 -0.99 3.94
CA ASP A 302 -22.11 -0.23 4.93
C ASP A 302 -23.52 -0.81 5.19
N GLN A 303 -23.65 -1.67 6.20
CA GLN A 303 -24.94 -1.95 6.86
C GLN A 303 -24.99 -1.26 8.22
N ALA A 304 -24.74 0.04 8.27
CA ALA A 304 -25.25 0.87 9.36
C ALA A 304 -26.66 1.34 8.99
N ARG A 305 -27.66 0.51 9.34
CA ARG A 305 -29.06 0.95 9.42
C ARG A 305 -29.18 2.02 10.51
N GLY A 306 -29.68 3.20 10.12
CA GLY A 306 -30.61 4.04 10.89
C GLY A 306 -30.07 4.84 12.07
N GLU A 307 -29.85 6.14 11.88
CA GLU A 307 -30.72 7.22 12.36
C GLU A 307 -30.13 8.59 11.96
N PRO A 308 -30.92 9.56 11.49
CA PRO A 308 -30.40 10.86 11.06
C PRO A 308 -30.10 11.73 12.30
N ALA A 309 -28.85 11.71 12.78
CA ALA A 309 -28.37 12.63 13.82
C ALA A 309 -28.10 14.06 13.30
N VAL A 310 -28.89 14.55 12.33
CA VAL A 310 -28.82 15.94 11.86
C VAL A 310 -29.75 16.85 12.68
N ALA A 311 -30.75 16.30 13.39
CA ALA A 311 -31.66 17.09 14.21
C ALA A 311 -31.11 17.41 15.62
N THR A 312 -30.38 16.49 16.26
CA THR A 312 -30.07 16.60 17.70
C THR A 312 -28.81 17.42 18.03
N ALA A 313 -27.88 17.57 17.08
CA ALA A 313 -26.66 18.36 17.29
C ALA A 313 -26.90 19.89 17.21
N MET A 314 -27.99 20.34 16.58
CA MET A 314 -28.36 21.77 16.56
C MET A 314 -29.10 22.23 17.82
N GLU A 315 -29.81 21.34 18.52
CA GLU A 315 -30.51 21.71 19.78
C GLU A 315 -29.55 21.85 20.96
N HIS A 316 -28.46 21.08 21.02
CA HIS A 316 -27.48 21.17 22.12
C HIS A 316 -26.42 22.27 21.93
N ALA A 317 -26.38 22.96 20.78
CA ALA A 317 -25.47 24.07 20.53
C ALA A 317 -26.10 25.46 20.78
N LEU A 318 -27.40 25.50 21.06
CA LEU A 318 -28.18 26.70 21.40
C LEU A 318 -28.72 26.68 22.84
N GLY A 319 -28.25 25.75 23.67
CA GLY A 319 -28.47 25.71 25.13
C GLY A 319 -27.25 26.19 25.91
#